data_AF-A0A259T3C6-F1
#
_entry.id   AF-A0A259T3C6-F1
#
_cell.length_a   1.000
_cell.length_b   1.000
_cell.length_c   1.000
_cell.angle_alpha   90.00
_cell.angle_beta   90.00
_cell.angle_gamma   90.00
#
_symmetry.space_group_name_H-M   'P 1'
#
loop_
_entity.id
_entity.type
_entity.pdbx_description
1 polymer ?
#
loop_
_entity_poly.entity_id
_entity_poly.type
_entity_poly.pdbx_seq_one_letter_code
_entity_poly.pdbx_strand_id
1 'polypeptide(L)'
;MGRVILMMNVTLDGCCDHTQVIADEELHEYTEDLMDRSDGLLFGREIYQLMESAWPAIASSGDGPQFLVDFARKLDRKPKYVFSRTLEHVSWQNSFLLKGPVSEEVPQLTAEGKNLVVNGGPGLGSTLAQLGLVDEYHFLVQPIVAGRGPQLLGGVRDRLDLKLTETQTFGSGVVVLRYTPVR
;
A
#
# COMPACT_ATOMS: atom_id res chain seq x y z
N MET A 1 -13.84 -14.94 4.99
CA MET A 1 -13.41 -14.14 3.83
C MET A 1 -12.32 -13.22 4.32
N GLY A 2 -11.19 -13.18 3.62
CA GLY A 2 -10.09 -12.27 3.93
C GLY A 2 -10.48 -10.82 3.69
N ARG A 3 -9.66 -9.88 4.19
CA ARG A 3 -9.91 -8.44 4.11
C ARG A 3 -8.91 -7.73 3.23
N VAL A 4 -9.32 -6.59 2.67
CA VAL A 4 -8.43 -5.68 1.93
C VAL A 4 -8.25 -4.38 2.70
N ILE A 5 -7.00 -4.08 3.05
CA ILE A 5 -6.59 -2.81 3.65
C ILE A 5 -5.91 -1.97 2.56
N LEU A 6 -6.41 -0.76 2.31
CA LEU A 6 -5.74 0.21 1.46
C LEU A 6 -4.88 1.15 2.32
N MET A 7 -3.56 1.02 2.22
CA MET A 7 -2.62 1.92 2.88
C MET A 7 -2.08 2.95 1.88
N MET A 8 -2.27 4.23 2.18
CA MET A 8 -1.79 5.32 1.33
C MET A 8 -1.18 6.46 2.14
N ASN A 9 0.03 6.85 1.75
CA ASN A 9 0.60 8.14 2.15
C ASN A 9 -0.09 9.27 1.38
N VAL A 10 -0.47 10.32 2.09
CA VAL A 10 -1.16 11.48 1.52
C VAL A 10 -0.67 12.77 2.16
N THR A 11 -0.35 13.78 1.38
CA THR A 11 0.00 15.11 1.88
C THR A 11 -1.23 15.91 2.31
N LEU A 12 -1.05 17.03 2.99
CA LEU A 12 -2.15 17.89 3.47
C LEU A 12 -3.06 18.41 2.35
N ASP A 13 -2.52 18.55 1.13
CA ASP A 13 -3.24 18.93 -0.09
C ASP A 13 -3.72 17.73 -0.94
N GLY A 14 -3.65 16.50 -0.39
CA GLY A 14 -4.22 15.31 -1.02
C GLY A 14 -3.32 14.62 -2.04
N CYS A 15 -2.03 14.96 -2.13
CA CYS A 15 -1.09 14.33 -3.06
C CYS A 15 -0.55 13.01 -2.50
N CYS A 16 -0.41 12.00 -3.36
CA CYS A 16 0.05 10.64 -3.03
C CYS A 16 1.35 10.28 -3.76
N ASP A 17 2.17 11.28 -4.05
CA ASP A 17 3.51 11.07 -4.62
C ASP A 17 4.42 10.43 -3.56
N HIS A 18 5.01 9.29 -3.90
CA HIS A 18 5.89 8.51 -3.02
C HIS A 18 7.16 9.28 -2.60
N THR A 19 7.53 10.35 -3.32
CA THR A 19 8.67 11.21 -2.98
C THR A 19 8.37 12.19 -1.84
N GLN A 20 7.10 12.31 -1.44
CA GLN A 20 6.64 13.26 -0.42
C GLN A 20 6.40 12.57 0.94
N VAL A 21 7.10 11.47 1.21
CA VAL A 21 6.89 10.63 2.40
C VAL A 21 8.04 10.81 3.39
N ILE A 22 7.71 11.12 4.64
CA ILE A 22 8.63 10.99 5.76
C ILE A 22 8.64 9.52 6.17
N ALA A 23 9.70 8.80 5.79
CA ALA A 23 9.84 7.37 6.05
C ALA A 23 10.75 7.12 7.26
N ASP A 24 10.28 7.51 8.44
CA ASP A 24 10.96 7.30 9.72
C ASP A 24 10.73 5.89 10.28
N GLU A 25 11.33 5.61 11.45
CA GLU A 25 11.23 4.31 12.11
C GLU A 25 9.78 3.96 12.47
N GLU A 26 9.01 4.89 13.06
CA GLU A 26 7.61 4.67 13.42
C GLU A 26 6.73 4.31 12.20
N LEU A 27 6.94 4.96 11.04
CA LEU A 27 6.22 4.63 9.82
C LEU A 27 6.58 3.24 9.29
N HIS A 28 7.86 2.85 9.38
CA HIS A 28 8.29 1.52 8.99
C HIS A 28 7.69 0.47 9.93
N GLU A 29 7.81 0.64 11.24
CA GLU A 29 7.20 -0.24 12.27
C GLU A 29 5.69 -0.41 12.03
N TYR A 30 4.97 0.68 11.78
CA TYR A 30 3.55 0.63 11.47
C TYR A 30 3.25 -0.23 10.22
N THR A 31 4.06 -0.06 9.17
CA THR A 31 3.91 -0.81 7.93
C THR A 31 4.31 -2.28 8.11
N GLU A 32 5.30 -2.56 8.96
CA GLU A 32 5.68 -3.92 9.36
C GLU A 32 4.56 -4.64 10.09
N ASP A 33 3.91 -3.98 11.05
CA ASP A 33 2.79 -4.54 11.79
C ASP A 33 1.59 -4.84 10.86
N LEU A 34 1.39 -4.03 9.82
CA LEU A 34 0.42 -4.35 8.77
C LEU A 34 0.84 -5.54 7.93
N MET A 35 2.12 -5.60 7.55
CA MET A 35 2.65 -6.74 6.83
C MET A 35 2.47 -8.02 7.64
N ASP A 36 2.79 -8.04 8.93
CA ASP A 36 2.70 -9.22 9.79
C ASP A 36 1.26 -9.73 9.97
N ARG A 37 0.27 -8.82 9.93
CA ARG A 37 -1.16 -9.14 9.97
C ARG A 37 -1.76 -9.47 8.60
N SER A 38 -0.95 -9.48 7.54
CA SER A 38 -1.39 -9.74 6.16
C SER A 38 -0.71 -10.97 5.57
N ASP A 39 -1.46 -11.63 4.68
CA ASP A 39 -1.01 -12.78 3.91
C ASP A 39 -0.30 -12.36 2.61
N GLY A 40 -0.50 -11.13 2.15
CA GLY A 40 0.19 -10.61 0.97
C GLY A 40 -0.04 -9.12 0.71
N LEU A 41 0.80 -8.59 -0.18
CA LEU A 41 0.76 -7.21 -0.63
C LEU A 41 0.19 -7.14 -2.04
N LEU A 42 -0.64 -6.14 -2.30
CA LEU A 42 -1.12 -5.81 -3.64
C LEU A 42 -0.33 -4.62 -4.19
N PHE A 43 0.16 -4.76 -5.41
CA PHE A 43 0.89 -3.71 -6.12
C PHE A 43 0.32 -3.44 -7.51
N GLY A 44 0.31 -2.16 -7.90
CA GLY A 44 0.28 -1.78 -9.31
C GLY A 44 1.70 -1.80 -9.90
N ARG A 45 1.79 -1.94 -11.22
CA ARG A 45 3.06 -1.99 -11.97
C ARG A 45 4.11 -0.94 -11.54
N GLU A 46 3.73 0.34 -11.50
CA GLU A 46 4.68 1.44 -11.30
C GLU A 46 5.33 1.41 -9.92
N ILE A 47 4.52 1.22 -8.86
CA ILE A 47 5.04 1.10 -7.50
C ILE A 47 5.82 -0.20 -7.33
N TYR A 48 5.37 -1.30 -7.93
CA TYR A 48 6.14 -2.55 -7.90
C TYR A 48 7.56 -2.35 -8.46
N GLN A 49 7.70 -1.77 -9.64
CA GLN A 49 9.01 -1.55 -10.28
C GLN A 49 9.89 -0.57 -9.48
N LEU A 50 9.29 0.49 -8.94
CA LEU A 50 9.99 1.42 -8.06
C LEU A 50 10.55 0.69 -6.83
N MET A 51 9.72 -0.11 -6.16
CA MET A 51 10.10 -0.83 -4.95
C MET A 51 11.14 -1.92 -5.25
N GLU A 52 10.95 -2.68 -6.33
CA GLU A 52 11.89 -3.70 -6.84
C GLU A 52 13.27 -3.11 -7.16
N SER A 53 13.34 -1.85 -7.60
CA SER A 53 14.62 -1.21 -7.91
C SER A 53 15.50 -0.89 -6.70
N ALA A 54 14.94 -0.87 -5.49
CA ALA A 54 15.63 -0.42 -4.28
C ALA A 54 15.68 -1.47 -3.16
N TRP A 55 14.54 -2.04 -2.79
CA TRP A 55 14.41 -2.87 -1.58
C TRP A 55 15.21 -4.18 -1.60
N PRO A 56 15.31 -4.94 -2.72
CA PRO A 56 16.12 -6.15 -2.74
C PRO A 56 17.60 -5.90 -2.44
N ALA A 57 18.12 -4.75 -2.86
CA ALA A 57 19.52 -4.37 -2.62
C ALA A 57 19.76 -4.09 -1.13
N ILE A 58 18.84 -3.37 -0.47
CA ILE A 58 18.90 -3.08 0.97
C ILE A 58 18.82 -4.38 1.79
N ALA A 59 17.89 -5.28 1.42
CA ALA A 59 17.71 -6.55 2.11
C ALA A 59 18.97 -7.44 2.05
N SER A 60 19.64 -7.42 0.90
CA SER A 60 20.82 -8.24 0.61
C SER A 60 22.12 -7.68 1.18
N SER A 61 22.34 -6.36 1.08
CA SER A 61 23.56 -5.75 1.62
C SER A 61 23.56 -5.75 3.15
N GLY A 62 22.40 -5.52 3.76
CA GLY A 62 22.30 -5.27 5.20
C GLY A 62 22.89 -3.92 5.62
N ASP A 63 23.11 -3.01 4.66
CA ASP A 63 23.67 -1.70 4.91
C ASP A 63 22.56 -0.70 5.27
N GLY A 64 22.80 0.08 6.33
CA GLY A 64 21.91 1.14 6.79
C GLY A 64 21.40 0.91 8.22
N PRO A 65 20.49 1.77 8.69
CA PRO A 65 19.78 1.58 9.95
C PRO A 65 19.11 0.20 10.04
N GLN A 66 19.20 -0.45 11.19
CA GLN A 66 18.71 -1.82 11.39
C GLN A 66 17.22 -1.97 11.05
N PHE A 67 16.38 -1.01 11.43
CA PHE A 67 14.95 -1.02 11.12
C PHE A 67 14.67 -1.03 9.61
N LEU A 68 15.46 -0.33 8.79
CA LEU A 68 15.31 -0.33 7.33
C LEU A 68 15.69 -1.69 6.72
N VAL A 69 16.75 -2.30 7.23
CA VAL A 69 17.22 -3.61 6.77
C VAL A 69 16.20 -4.69 7.11
N ASP A 70 15.64 -4.66 8.32
CA ASP A 70 14.62 -5.62 8.75
C ASP A 70 13.32 -5.46 7.97
N PHE A 71 12.90 -4.21 7.73
CA PHE A 71 11.79 -3.91 6.83
C PHE A 71 12.00 -4.47 5.43
N ALA A 72 13.18 -4.23 4.84
CA ALA A 72 13.52 -4.71 3.50
C ALA A 72 13.45 -6.26 3.42
N ARG A 73 14.00 -6.94 4.42
CA ARG A 73 13.96 -8.41 4.50
C ARG A 73 12.55 -8.95 4.70
N LYS A 74 11.70 -8.23 5.46
CA LYS A 74 10.29 -8.58 5.64
C LYS A 74 9.52 -8.41 4.32
N LEU A 75 9.76 -7.31 3.61
CA LEU A 75 9.22 -7.08 2.27
C LEU A 75 9.61 -8.20 1.32
N ASP A 76 10.89 -8.57 1.22
CA ASP A 76 11.38 -9.66 0.34
C ASP A 76 10.60 -10.96 0.55
N ARG A 77 10.35 -11.32 1.81
CA ARG A 77 9.64 -12.57 2.17
C ARG A 77 8.15 -12.50 1.97
N LYS A 78 7.51 -11.33 2.00
CA LYS A 78 6.06 -11.20 1.90
C LYS A 78 5.59 -11.48 0.45
N PRO A 79 4.51 -12.27 0.24
CA PRO A 79 3.92 -12.44 -1.09
C PRO A 79 3.49 -11.09 -1.70
N LYS A 80 3.82 -10.87 -2.98
CA LYS A 80 3.50 -9.65 -3.71
C LYS A 80 2.68 -9.99 -4.94
N TYR A 81 1.42 -9.58 -4.96
CA TYR A 81 0.51 -9.76 -6.08
C TYR A 81 0.54 -8.50 -6.95
N VAL A 82 1.10 -8.61 -8.15
CA VAL A 82 1.40 -7.49 -9.02
C VAL A 82 0.41 -7.43 -10.16
N PHE A 83 -0.45 -6.41 -10.16
CA PHE A 83 -1.39 -6.16 -11.24
C PHE A 83 -0.70 -5.46 -12.41
N SER A 84 -0.56 -6.14 -13.54
CA SER A 84 -0.08 -5.55 -14.79
C SER A 84 -0.49 -6.38 -16.00
N ARG A 85 -0.96 -5.69 -17.04
CA ARG A 85 -1.23 -6.30 -18.36
C ARG A 85 -0.04 -6.23 -19.32
N THR A 86 1.01 -5.53 -18.91
CA THR A 86 2.15 -5.17 -19.79
C THR A 86 3.47 -5.78 -19.35
N LEU A 87 3.58 -6.18 -18.08
CA LEU A 87 4.73 -6.95 -17.63
C LEU A 87 4.59 -8.38 -18.15
N GLU A 88 5.70 -8.94 -18.61
CA GLU A 88 5.77 -10.36 -18.96
C GLU A 88 6.19 -11.23 -17.79
N HIS A 89 6.99 -10.69 -16.87
CA HIS A 89 7.44 -11.36 -15.66
C HIS A 89 7.68 -10.35 -14.53
N VAL A 90 7.85 -10.87 -13.32
CA VAL A 90 8.24 -10.16 -12.10
C VAL A 90 9.47 -10.86 -11.51
N SER A 91 10.50 -10.11 -11.11
CA SER A 91 11.79 -10.69 -10.71
C SER A 91 12.06 -10.64 -9.22
N TRP A 92 11.39 -9.73 -8.51
CA TRP A 92 11.49 -9.61 -7.06
C TRP A 92 10.96 -10.88 -6.39
N GLN A 93 11.73 -11.39 -5.44
CA GLN A 93 11.39 -12.54 -4.62
C GLN A 93 9.94 -12.51 -4.11
N ASN A 94 9.30 -13.67 -4.22
CA ASN A 94 7.91 -13.93 -3.78
C ASN A 94 6.86 -13.04 -4.46
N SER A 95 7.08 -12.70 -5.74
CA SER A 95 6.14 -11.92 -6.55
C SER A 95 5.37 -12.79 -7.53
N PHE A 96 4.09 -12.48 -7.69
CA PHE A 96 3.13 -13.17 -8.55
C PHE A 96 2.47 -12.15 -9.46
N LEU A 97 2.67 -12.31 -10.77
CA LEU A 97 2.06 -11.43 -11.76
C LEU A 97 0.59 -11.83 -11.99
N LEU A 98 -0.33 -10.89 -11.77
CA LEU A 98 -1.76 -11.03 -12.04
C LEU A 98 -2.12 -10.23 -13.30
N LYS A 99 -2.56 -10.95 -14.34
CA LYS A 99 -2.95 -10.36 -15.64
C LYS A 99 -4.47 -10.14 -15.76
N GLY A 100 -5.27 -10.76 -14.90
CA GLY A 100 -6.72 -10.61 -14.88
C GLY A 100 -7.20 -9.25 -14.35
N PRO A 101 -8.51 -8.97 -14.42
CA PRO A 101 -9.09 -7.75 -13.89
C PRO A 101 -9.11 -7.76 -12.36
N VAL A 102 -8.87 -6.60 -11.74
CA VAL A 102 -8.89 -6.41 -10.28
C VAL A 102 -10.21 -6.87 -9.66
N SER A 103 -11.34 -6.67 -10.38
CA SER A 103 -12.68 -7.07 -9.96
C SER A 103 -12.88 -8.58 -9.82
N GLU A 104 -11.96 -9.41 -10.32
CA GLU A 104 -12.05 -10.87 -10.24
C GLU A 104 -10.94 -11.43 -9.35
N GLU A 105 -9.70 -10.99 -9.57
CA GLU A 105 -8.51 -11.51 -8.90
C GLU A 105 -8.54 -11.23 -7.37
N VAL A 106 -8.94 -10.03 -6.95
CA VAL A 106 -8.98 -9.69 -5.51
C VAL A 106 -10.09 -10.45 -4.75
N PRO A 107 -11.32 -10.55 -5.28
CA PRO A 107 -12.33 -11.44 -4.69
C PRO A 107 -11.89 -12.91 -4.61
N GLN A 108 -11.16 -13.43 -5.59
CA GLN A 108 -10.64 -14.80 -5.55
C GLN A 108 -9.64 -14.97 -4.38
N LEU A 109 -8.65 -14.08 -4.26
CA LEU A 109 -7.67 -14.14 -3.18
C LEU A 109 -8.32 -14.02 -1.79
N THR A 110 -9.30 -13.13 -1.64
CA THR A 110 -10.01 -12.95 -0.35
C THR A 110 -10.98 -14.10 -0.05
N ALA A 111 -11.53 -14.77 -1.07
CA ALA A 111 -12.33 -15.99 -0.91
C ALA A 111 -11.48 -17.17 -0.39
N GLU A 112 -10.20 -17.23 -0.74
CA GLU A 112 -9.22 -18.16 -0.16
C GLU A 112 -8.87 -17.83 1.30
N GLY A 113 -9.36 -16.71 1.84
CA GLY A 113 -9.13 -16.29 3.22
C GLY A 113 -7.95 -15.34 3.41
N LYS A 114 -7.27 -14.91 2.34
CA LYS A 114 -6.09 -14.03 2.42
C LYS A 114 -6.46 -12.61 2.83
N ASN A 115 -5.80 -12.10 3.86
CA ASN A 115 -5.78 -10.68 4.20
C ASN A 115 -4.72 -9.97 3.38
N LEU A 116 -5.09 -8.89 2.72
CA LEU A 116 -4.28 -8.22 1.72
C LEU A 116 -4.09 -6.75 2.11
N VAL A 117 -2.87 -6.25 1.94
CA VAL A 117 -2.55 -4.82 2.10
C VAL A 117 -2.15 -4.27 0.75
N VAL A 118 -2.84 -3.23 0.28
CA VAL A 118 -2.41 -2.45 -0.88
C VAL A 118 -1.33 -1.50 -0.39
N ASN A 119 -0.10 -1.71 -0.85
CA ASN A 119 1.03 -0.87 -0.47
C ASN A 119 1.36 0.10 -1.62
N GLY A 120 0.69 1.24 -1.60
CA GLY A 120 0.90 2.32 -2.57
C GLY A 120 0.29 2.09 -3.95
N GLY A 121 0.32 3.17 -4.75
CA GLY A 121 -0.16 3.17 -6.13
C GLY A 121 -1.54 3.81 -6.24
N PRO A 122 -1.63 5.11 -6.57
CA PRO A 122 -2.92 5.83 -6.60
C PRO A 122 -3.90 5.19 -7.59
N GLY A 123 -3.41 4.58 -8.68
CA GLY A 123 -4.23 3.88 -9.66
C GLY A 123 -4.91 2.61 -9.13
N LEU A 124 -4.15 1.72 -8.47
CA LEU A 124 -4.72 0.48 -7.92
C LEU A 124 -5.65 0.78 -6.75
N GLY A 125 -5.24 1.67 -5.84
CA GLY A 125 -6.08 2.11 -4.71
C GLY A 125 -7.40 2.72 -5.17
N SER A 126 -7.38 3.62 -6.17
CA SER A 126 -8.60 4.20 -6.75
C SER A 126 -9.50 3.14 -7.38
N THR A 127 -8.92 2.17 -8.08
CA THR A 127 -9.68 1.08 -8.73
C THR A 127 -10.38 0.22 -7.68
N LEU A 128 -9.68 -0.19 -6.63
CA LEU A 128 -10.26 -0.98 -5.54
C LEU A 128 -11.35 -0.24 -4.80
N ALA A 129 -11.13 1.05 -4.50
CA ALA A 129 -12.13 1.89 -3.85
C ALA A 129 -13.39 2.05 -4.71
N GLN A 130 -13.23 2.32 -6.02
CA GLN A 130 -14.35 2.44 -6.97
C GLN A 130 -15.15 1.14 -7.11
N LEU A 131 -14.49 -0.02 -6.97
CA LEU A 131 -15.14 -1.33 -7.02
C LEU A 131 -15.75 -1.74 -5.66
N GLY A 132 -15.60 -0.94 -4.61
CA GLY A 132 -16.07 -1.27 -3.27
C GLY A 132 -15.33 -2.45 -2.62
N LEU A 133 -14.11 -2.73 -3.08
CA LEU A 133 -13.30 -3.89 -2.66
C LEU A 133 -12.37 -3.62 -1.49
N VAL A 134 -12.40 -2.41 -0.92
CA VAL A 134 -11.60 -2.04 0.26
C VAL A 134 -12.47 -2.18 1.51
N ASP A 135 -11.97 -2.89 2.51
CA ASP A 135 -12.65 -3.04 3.80
C ASP A 135 -12.15 -2.02 4.83
N GLU A 136 -10.89 -1.61 4.74
CA GLU A 136 -10.27 -0.64 5.64
C GLU A 136 -9.32 0.29 4.88
N TYR A 137 -9.35 1.58 5.21
CA TYR A 137 -8.48 2.60 4.62
C TYR A 137 -7.57 3.16 5.70
N HIS A 138 -6.27 3.09 5.48
CA HIS A 138 -5.26 3.73 6.31
C HIS A 138 -4.67 4.89 5.51
N PHE A 139 -5.04 6.11 5.89
CA PHE A 139 -4.48 7.31 5.30
C PHE A 139 -3.41 7.87 6.23
N LEU A 140 -2.17 7.84 5.77
CA LEU A 140 -1.00 8.31 6.50
C LEU A 140 -0.73 9.74 6.03
N VAL A 141 -1.31 10.68 6.77
CA VAL A 141 -1.29 12.10 6.47
C VAL A 141 0.10 12.65 6.79
N GLN A 142 0.83 12.97 5.73
CA GLN A 142 2.16 13.56 5.77
C GLN A 142 2.04 15.06 6.08
N PRO A 143 2.87 15.63 6.98
CA PRO A 143 2.84 17.04 7.35
C PRO A 143 3.50 17.94 6.27
N ILE A 144 3.13 17.73 5.01
CA ILE A 144 3.70 18.33 3.81
C ILE A 144 2.56 18.85 2.93
N VAL A 145 2.80 19.93 2.18
CA VAL A 145 1.94 20.39 1.07
C VAL A 145 2.75 20.21 -0.21
N ALA A 146 2.35 19.28 -1.09
CA ALA A 146 3.13 18.94 -2.29
C ALA A 146 2.98 19.98 -3.41
N GLY A 147 1.83 20.64 -3.48
CA GLY A 147 1.44 21.60 -4.51
C GLY A 147 1.08 20.97 -5.87
N ARG A 148 1.53 19.73 -6.14
CA ARG A 148 1.21 18.97 -7.35
C ARG A 148 1.43 17.47 -7.13
N GLY A 149 0.86 16.66 -8.02
CA GLY A 149 1.10 15.23 -8.10
C GLY A 149 -0.21 14.43 -8.16
N PRO A 150 -0.14 13.10 -8.10
CA PRO A 150 -1.32 12.25 -8.15
C PRO A 150 -2.19 12.47 -6.91
N GLN A 151 -3.50 12.61 -7.11
CA GLN A 151 -4.44 12.84 -6.02
C GLN A 151 -4.91 11.54 -5.35
N LEU A 152 -5.15 11.62 -4.04
CA LEU A 152 -5.75 10.55 -3.26
C LEU A 152 -7.09 10.13 -3.87
N LEU A 153 -7.19 8.86 -4.25
CA LEU A 153 -8.41 8.28 -4.81
C LEU A 153 -9.02 9.05 -5.99
N GLY A 154 -8.20 9.75 -6.78
CA GLY A 154 -8.66 10.64 -7.86
C GLY A 154 -9.45 9.94 -8.99
N GLY A 155 -9.49 8.61 -9.02
CA GLY A 155 -10.30 7.82 -9.95
C GLY A 155 -11.71 7.47 -9.45
N VAL A 156 -12.03 7.73 -8.19
CA VAL A 156 -13.35 7.44 -7.59
C VAL A 156 -14.37 8.48 -8.08
N ARG A 157 -15.46 8.01 -8.67
CA ARG A 157 -16.53 8.82 -9.28
C ARG A 157 -17.76 8.94 -8.42
N ASP A 158 -18.01 7.93 -7.60
CA ASP A 158 -19.16 7.87 -6.71
C ASP A 158 -18.79 8.35 -5.31
N ARG A 159 -19.79 8.82 -4.56
CA ARG A 159 -19.58 9.23 -3.18
C ARG A 159 -19.16 8.02 -2.34
N LEU A 160 -17.99 8.13 -1.68
CA LEU A 160 -17.48 7.16 -0.73
C LEU A 160 -17.62 7.72 0.69
N ASP A 161 -18.61 7.25 1.44
CA ASP A 161 -18.77 7.61 2.85
C ASP A 161 -17.89 6.70 3.73
N LEU A 162 -17.08 7.32 4.59
CA LEU A 162 -16.12 6.65 5.46
C LEU A 162 -16.42 6.97 6.92
N LYS A 163 -16.28 5.97 7.79
CA LYS A 163 -16.36 6.11 9.24
C LYS A 163 -14.97 6.01 9.86
N LEU A 164 -14.55 7.04 10.59
CA LEU A 164 -13.30 7.02 11.35
C LEU A 164 -13.39 5.94 12.43
N THR A 165 -12.40 5.05 12.48
CA THR A 165 -12.30 3.99 13.48
C THR A 165 -11.15 4.21 14.44
N GLU A 166 -10.06 4.85 13.99
CA GLU A 166 -8.87 5.06 14.82
C GLU A 166 -8.04 6.25 14.31
N THR A 167 -7.28 6.84 15.23
CA THR A 167 -6.29 7.87 14.92
C THR A 167 -5.02 7.59 15.71
N GLN A 168 -3.87 7.64 15.03
CA GLN A 168 -2.55 7.47 15.62
C GLN A 168 -1.63 8.57 15.12
N THR A 169 -0.82 9.15 16.00
CA THR A 169 0.14 10.22 15.68
C THR A 169 1.56 9.73 15.92
N PHE A 170 2.47 10.06 15.00
CA PHE A 170 3.91 9.79 15.14
C PHE A 170 4.66 11.04 15.55
N GLY A 171 5.87 10.87 16.09
CA GLY A 171 6.78 11.94 16.47
C GLY A 171 7.21 12.82 15.30
N SER A 172 7.21 12.30 14.07
CA SER A 172 7.42 13.08 12.84
C SER A 172 6.27 14.01 12.46
N GLY A 173 5.13 13.91 13.14
CA GLY A 173 3.90 14.65 12.81
C GLY A 173 3.04 13.96 11.75
N VAL A 174 3.42 12.77 11.28
CA VAL A 174 2.54 11.92 10.47
C VAL A 174 1.34 11.49 11.31
N VAL A 175 0.14 11.59 10.72
CA VAL A 175 -1.10 11.16 11.37
C VAL A 175 -1.72 10.03 10.55
N VAL A 176 -1.86 8.86 11.17
CA VAL A 176 -2.59 7.74 10.59
C VAL A 176 -4.06 7.86 10.96
N LEU A 177 -4.91 7.92 9.93
CA LEU A 177 -6.36 7.88 10.07
C LEU A 177 -6.86 6.54 9.50
N ARG A 178 -7.51 5.74 10.35
CA ARG A 178 -8.14 4.48 9.92
C ARG A 178 -9.62 4.68 9.71
N TYR A 179 -10.12 4.20 8.59
CA TYR A 179 -11.53 4.28 8.23
C TYR A 179 -12.06 2.95 7.72
N THR A 180 -13.36 2.75 7.88
CA THR A 180 -14.11 1.71 7.18
C THR A 180 -15.19 2.34 6.29
N PRO A 181 -15.53 1.76 5.12
CA PRO A 181 -16.68 2.18 4.35
C PRO A 181 -17.96 2.13 5.19
N VAL A 182 -18.84 3.12 5.00
CA VAL A 182 -20.23 3.04 5.46
C VAL A 182 -21.01 2.29 4.38
N ARG A 183 -21.62 1.16 4.76
CA ARG A 183 -22.44 0.31 3.87
C ARG A 183 -23.87 0.28 4.37
#